data_AF-A0A9P8F4X9-F1
#
_entry.id   AF-A0A9P8F4X9-F1
#
_cell.length_a   1.000
_cell.length_b   1.000
_cell.length_c   1.000
_cell.angle_alpha   90.00
_cell.angle_beta   90.00
_cell.angle_gamma   90.00
#
_symmetry.space_group_name_H-M   'P 1'
#
loop_
_entity.id
_entity.type
_entity.pdbx_description
1 polymer ?
#
loop_
_entity_poly.entity_id
_entity_poly.type
_entity_poly.pdbx_seq_one_letter_code
_entity_poly.pdbx_strand_id
1 'polypeptide(L)'
;IPAQADARRGLNVNEYLVVKGAENIWAVGDCAVANYAPTAQVAAQEGAFLARLFNQMAKSEAIETELQNLSVAQETAPNKDARDQIFANIKDLQKRLRRTNQMGPFEYSHQGSLAYIGSEKAVADISWLTGNIATGGTVTYFFWRSAYLSMCFSTRNRVLVLLDWIKAKTFGRDVSRE
;
A
#
# COMPACT_ATOMS: atom_id res chain seq x y z
N ILE A 1 7.46 -17.28 -18.75
CA ILE A 1 6.17 -17.65 -18.10
C ILE A 1 5.05 -17.37 -19.12
N PRO A 2 4.27 -18.37 -19.56
CA PRO A 2 3.24 -18.20 -20.60
C PRO A 2 2.24 -17.09 -20.31
N ALA A 3 1.84 -16.92 -19.04
CA ALA A 3 0.93 -15.86 -18.60
C ALA A 3 1.48 -14.42 -18.77
N GLN A 4 2.76 -14.28 -19.11
CA GLN A 4 3.43 -13.00 -19.38
C GLN A 4 3.76 -12.80 -20.87
N ALA A 5 3.35 -13.72 -21.76
CA ALA A 5 3.74 -13.68 -23.17
C ALA A 5 3.34 -12.37 -23.88
N ASP A 6 2.19 -11.79 -23.51
CA ASP A 6 1.67 -10.55 -24.09
C ASP A 6 1.96 -9.29 -23.24
N ALA A 7 2.77 -9.42 -22.19
CA ALA A 7 3.10 -8.31 -21.30
C ALA A 7 4.03 -7.31 -22.00
N ARG A 8 3.53 -6.09 -22.30
CA ARG A 8 4.30 -5.03 -23.00
C ARG A 8 4.68 -3.82 -22.14
N ARG A 9 3.82 -3.44 -21.19
CA ARG A 9 3.98 -2.23 -20.37
C ARG A 9 4.59 -2.49 -18.99
N GLY A 10 4.47 -3.72 -18.51
CA GLY A 10 4.89 -4.15 -17.19
C GLY A 10 4.45 -5.60 -16.96
N LEU A 11 4.70 -6.12 -15.75
CA LEU A 11 4.31 -7.46 -15.34
C LEU A 11 2.79 -7.54 -15.16
N ASN A 12 2.13 -8.50 -15.80
CA ASN A 12 0.71 -8.75 -15.57
C ASN A 12 0.52 -9.31 -14.16
N VAL A 13 -0.29 -8.63 -13.35
CA VAL A 13 -0.60 -9.06 -11.97
C VAL A 13 -2.08 -9.41 -11.80
N ASN A 14 -2.43 -10.18 -10.78
CA ASN A 14 -3.81 -10.42 -10.36
C ASN A 14 -4.28 -9.35 -9.35
N GLU A 15 -5.49 -9.51 -8.83
CA GLU A 15 -6.12 -8.57 -7.88
C GLU A 15 -5.42 -8.52 -6.50
N TYR A 16 -4.51 -9.47 -6.22
CA TYR A 16 -3.65 -9.49 -5.03
C TYR A 16 -2.22 -9.04 -5.35
N LEU A 17 -2.01 -8.45 -6.54
CA LEU A 17 -0.72 -7.94 -7.04
C LEU A 17 0.35 -9.03 -7.25
N VAL A 18 -0.07 -10.30 -7.31
CA VAL A 18 0.79 -11.44 -7.64
C VAL A 18 0.99 -11.48 -9.14
N VAL A 19 2.24 -11.64 -9.58
CA VAL A 19 2.61 -11.79 -10.99
C VAL A 19 1.95 -13.06 -11.55
N LYS A 20 1.14 -12.91 -12.59
CA LYS A 20 0.41 -14.03 -13.19
C LYS A 20 1.38 -15.12 -13.68
N GLY A 21 1.13 -16.36 -13.28
CA GLY A 21 1.99 -17.51 -13.57
C GLY A 21 3.17 -17.69 -12.61
N ALA A 22 3.21 -16.93 -11.52
CA ALA A 22 4.05 -17.17 -10.34
C ALA A 22 3.18 -17.30 -9.09
N GLU A 23 3.71 -17.92 -8.03
CA GLU A 23 3.00 -18.11 -6.76
C GLU A 23 3.48 -17.13 -5.68
N ASN A 24 4.76 -16.74 -5.73
CA ASN A 24 5.46 -16.01 -4.68
C ASN A 24 6.22 -14.78 -5.22
N ILE A 25 5.76 -14.22 -6.33
CA ILE A 25 6.33 -13.00 -6.93
C ILE A 25 5.21 -11.96 -7.01
N TRP A 26 5.46 -10.78 -6.43
CA TRP A 26 4.57 -9.63 -6.47
C TRP A 26 5.21 -8.48 -7.23
N ALA A 27 4.40 -7.64 -7.86
CA ALA A 27 4.85 -6.42 -8.52
C ALA A 27 3.86 -5.27 -8.24
N VAL A 28 4.39 -4.06 -8.05
CA VAL A 28 3.62 -2.85 -7.73
C VAL A 28 4.20 -1.62 -8.42
N GLY A 29 3.39 -0.57 -8.54
CA GLY A 29 3.73 0.66 -9.21
C GLY A 29 3.88 0.48 -10.72
N ASP A 30 4.69 1.34 -11.33
CA ASP A 30 4.73 1.47 -12.79
C ASP A 30 5.29 0.23 -13.51
N CYS A 31 5.93 -0.70 -12.80
CA CYS A 31 6.38 -1.97 -13.37
C CYS A 31 5.28 -3.05 -13.42
N ALA A 32 4.11 -2.81 -12.82
CA ALA A 32 2.99 -3.74 -12.75
C ALA A 32 1.80 -3.25 -13.59
N VAL A 33 1.11 -4.18 -14.24
CA VAL A 33 -0.12 -3.90 -15.01
C VAL A 33 -1.31 -4.35 -14.16
N ALA A 34 -1.77 -3.45 -13.28
CA ALA A 34 -2.91 -3.64 -12.38
C ALA A 34 -4.21 -2.95 -12.86
N ASN A 35 -4.26 -2.48 -14.12
CA ASN A 35 -5.36 -1.70 -14.71
C ASN A 35 -5.64 -0.34 -14.04
N TYR A 36 -4.69 0.20 -13.26
CA TYR A 36 -4.74 1.55 -12.70
C TYR A 36 -3.75 2.48 -13.39
N ALA A 37 -3.92 3.79 -13.19
CA ALA A 37 -3.02 4.79 -13.76
C ALA A 37 -1.61 4.71 -13.12
N PRO A 38 -0.52 4.83 -13.90
CA PRO A 38 0.86 4.79 -13.39
C PRO A 38 1.15 6.08 -12.61
N THR A 39 0.84 6.08 -11.32
CA THR A 39 0.94 7.24 -10.45
C THR A 39 1.48 6.84 -9.08
N ALA A 40 2.18 7.77 -8.43
CA ALA A 40 2.67 7.58 -7.07
C ALA A 40 1.55 7.25 -6.06
N GLN A 41 0.32 7.74 -6.28
CA GLN A 41 -0.82 7.46 -5.41
C GLN A 41 -1.23 5.98 -5.49
N VAL A 42 -1.30 5.42 -6.70
CA VAL A 42 -1.58 4.00 -6.91
C VAL A 42 -0.46 3.15 -6.28
N ALA A 43 0.80 3.44 -6.63
CA ALA A 43 1.95 2.70 -6.12
C ALA A 43 2.04 2.71 -4.59
N ALA A 44 1.74 3.85 -3.96
CA ALA A 44 1.73 3.96 -2.49
C ALA A 44 0.62 3.11 -1.85
N GLN A 45 -0.59 3.08 -2.44
CA GLN A 45 -1.69 2.26 -1.95
C GLN A 45 -1.43 0.76 -2.15
N GLU A 46 -0.88 0.38 -3.31
CA GLU A 46 -0.45 -1.00 -3.59
C GLU A 46 0.62 -1.48 -2.60
N GLY A 47 1.63 -0.65 -2.33
CA GLY A 47 2.65 -0.95 -1.32
C GLY A 47 2.08 -1.11 0.08
N ALA A 48 1.16 -0.24 0.49
CA ALA A 48 0.48 -0.34 1.78
C ALA A 48 -0.40 -1.60 1.87
N PHE A 49 -1.06 -1.98 0.78
CA PHE A 49 -1.84 -3.21 0.69
C PHE A 49 -0.94 -4.45 0.86
N LEU A 50 0.15 -4.54 0.10
CA LEU A 50 1.09 -5.66 0.21
C LEU A 50 1.73 -5.78 1.59
N ALA A 51 2.07 -4.66 2.22
CA ALA A 51 2.59 -4.68 3.58
C ALA A 51 1.60 -5.33 4.56
N ARG A 52 0.30 -5.04 4.43
CA ARG A 52 -0.73 -5.69 5.25
C ARG A 52 -0.88 -7.17 4.89
N LEU A 53 -0.87 -7.49 3.59
CA LEU A 53 -0.98 -8.85 3.09
C LEU A 53 0.15 -9.73 3.64
N PHE A 54 1.41 -9.30 3.56
CA PHE A 54 2.54 -10.05 4.09
C PHE A 54 2.49 -10.20 5.61
N ASN A 55 2.10 -9.16 6.34
CA ASN A 55 1.91 -9.27 7.79
C ASN A 55 0.81 -10.28 8.15
N GLN A 56 -0.23 -10.40 7.31
CA GLN A 56 -1.30 -11.36 7.49
C GLN A 56 -0.84 -12.78 7.14
N MET A 57 -0.10 -12.96 6.05
CA MET A 57 0.51 -14.24 5.67
C MET A 57 1.42 -14.77 6.77
N ALA A 58 2.32 -13.92 7.31
CA ALA A 58 3.20 -14.30 8.40
C ALA A 58 2.44 -14.73 9.68
N LYS A 59 1.32 -14.06 9.99
CA LYS A 59 0.46 -14.46 11.11
C LYS A 59 -0.26 -15.79 10.86
N SER A 60 -0.74 -16.02 9.64
CA SER A 60 -1.38 -17.29 9.26
C SER A 60 -0.38 -18.44 9.36
N GLU A 61 0.83 -18.28 8.81
CA GLU A 61 1.89 -19.28 8.85
C GLU A 61 2.30 -19.63 10.30
N ALA A 62 2.41 -18.62 11.18
CA ALA A 62 2.69 -18.85 12.59
C ALA A 62 1.58 -19.67 13.28
N ILE A 63 0.30 -19.38 13.01
CA ILE A 63 -0.83 -20.14 13.55
C ILE A 63 -0.85 -21.56 13.00
N GLU A 64 -0.61 -21.74 11.70
CA GLU A 64 -0.56 -23.06 11.06
C GLU A 64 0.55 -23.93 11.63
N THR A 65 1.73 -23.35 11.88
CA THR A 65 2.85 -24.03 12.54
C THR A 65 2.48 -24.45 13.97
N GLU A 66 1.83 -23.57 14.73
CA GLU A 66 1.36 -23.89 16.09
C GLU A 66 0.30 -24.99 16.09
N LEU A 67 -0.64 -24.95 15.14
CA LEU A 67 -1.65 -26.01 14.94
C LEU A 67 -0.99 -27.37 14.64
N GLN A 68 0.04 -27.39 13.80
CA GLN A 68 0.79 -28.61 13.51
C GLN A 68 1.47 -29.17 14.76
N ASN A 69 2.11 -28.32 15.57
CA ASN A 69 2.75 -28.73 16.82
C ASN A 69 1.73 -29.28 17.83
N LEU A 70 0.57 -28.64 17.96
CA LEU A 70 -0.50 -29.09 18.85
C LEU A 70 -1.14 -30.39 18.38
N SER A 71 -1.25 -30.61 17.06
CA SER A 71 -1.73 -31.88 16.50
C SER A 71 -0.82 -33.04 16.92
N VAL A 72 0.50 -32.85 16.83
CA VAL A 72 1.47 -33.85 17.29
C VAL A 72 1.37 -34.06 18.82
N ALA A 73 1.29 -32.97 19.58
CA ALA A 73 1.15 -33.04 21.04
C ALA A 73 -0.13 -33.77 21.47
N GLN A 74 -1.23 -33.61 20.73
CA GLN A 74 -2.51 -34.30 20.97
C GLN A 74 -2.37 -35.82 20.83
N GLU A 75 -1.62 -36.29 19.82
CA GLU A 75 -1.36 -37.71 19.56
C GLU A 75 -0.54 -38.34 20.69
N THR A 76 0.46 -37.62 21.21
CA THR A 76 1.35 -38.09 22.28
C THR A 76 0.83 -37.84 23.70
N ALA A 77 -0.40 -37.34 23.85
CA ALA A 77 -0.92 -36.91 25.15
C ALA A 77 -1.08 -38.09 26.14
N PRO A 78 -0.58 -37.96 27.39
CA PRO A 78 -0.53 -39.06 28.36
C PRO A 78 -1.89 -39.37 29.01
N ASN A 79 -2.80 -38.39 29.07
CA ASN A 79 -4.11 -38.54 29.70
C ASN A 79 -5.20 -37.82 28.89
N LYS A 80 -6.47 -38.17 29.17
CA LYS A 80 -7.63 -37.61 28.48
C LYS A 80 -7.77 -36.11 28.73
N ASP A 81 -7.54 -35.65 29.95
CA ASP A 81 -7.69 -34.23 30.31
C ASP A 81 -6.69 -33.33 29.55
N ALA A 82 -5.44 -33.74 29.40
CA ALA A 82 -4.46 -33.01 28.58
C ALA A 82 -4.85 -33.01 27.10
N ARG A 83 -5.39 -34.13 26.59
CA ARG A 83 -5.90 -34.21 25.21
C ARG A 83 -7.07 -33.25 24.99
N ASP A 84 -7.99 -33.16 25.94
CA ASP A 84 -9.15 -32.27 25.87
C ASP A 84 -8.73 -30.78 25.92
N GLN A 85 -7.72 -30.43 26.72
CA GLN A 85 -7.13 -29.08 26.74
C GLN A 85 -6.47 -28.71 25.41
N ILE A 86 -5.67 -29.60 24.83
CA ILE A 86 -5.02 -29.39 23.53
C ILE A 86 -6.09 -29.20 22.44
N PHE A 87 -7.15 -30.01 22.45
CA PHE A 87 -8.25 -29.89 21.51
C PHE A 87 -8.96 -28.53 21.60
N ALA A 88 -9.16 -28.01 22.82
CA ALA A 88 -9.71 -26.67 23.01
C ALA A 88 -8.82 -25.56 22.41
N ASN A 89 -7.49 -25.68 22.57
CA ASN A 89 -6.53 -24.74 21.99
C ASN A 89 -6.52 -24.80 20.46
N ILE A 90 -6.52 -26.00 19.88
CA ILE A 90 -6.63 -26.19 18.42
C ILE A 90 -7.89 -25.51 17.88
N LYS A 91 -9.03 -25.69 18.55
CA LYS A 91 -10.30 -25.07 18.15
C LYS A 91 -10.24 -23.54 18.18
N ASP A 92 -9.60 -22.95 19.19
CA ASP A 92 -9.44 -21.50 19.26
C ASP A 92 -8.50 -20.97 18.16
N LEU A 93 -7.35 -21.63 17.94
CA LEU A 93 -6.42 -21.27 16.88
C LEU A 93 -7.03 -21.39 15.49
N GLN A 94 -7.81 -22.44 15.21
CA GLN A 94 -8.56 -22.56 13.95
C GLN A 94 -9.54 -21.40 13.76
N LYS A 95 -10.21 -20.96 14.84
CA LYS A 95 -11.11 -19.79 14.80
C LYS A 95 -10.34 -18.50 14.53
N ARG A 96 -9.13 -18.33 15.10
CA ARG A 96 -8.25 -17.20 14.81
C ARG A 96 -7.76 -17.22 13.37
N LEU A 97 -7.31 -18.37 12.86
CA LEU A 97 -6.85 -18.55 11.48
C LEU A 97 -7.93 -18.14 10.49
N ARG A 98 -9.19 -18.59 10.70
CA ARG A 98 -10.33 -18.21 9.85
C ARG A 98 -10.58 -16.69 9.79
N ARG A 99 -10.26 -15.96 10.86
CA ARG A 99 -10.39 -14.49 10.90
C ARG A 99 -9.19 -13.82 10.25
N THR A 100 -8.00 -14.33 10.51
CA THR A 100 -6.76 -13.83 9.92
C THR A 100 -6.74 -14.05 8.42
N ASN A 101 -7.41 -15.05 7.85
CA ASN A 101 -7.35 -15.35 6.42
C ASN A 101 -8.33 -14.53 5.54
N GLN A 102 -8.91 -13.42 6.02
CA GLN A 102 -9.94 -12.66 5.30
C GLN A 102 -9.44 -11.31 4.78
N MET A 103 -8.51 -11.29 3.81
CA MET A 103 -8.18 -10.07 3.07
C MET A 103 -8.84 -10.09 1.69
N GLY A 104 -9.58 -9.04 1.37
CA GLY A 104 -10.15 -8.83 0.04
C GLY A 104 -9.08 -8.44 -1.00
N PRO A 105 -9.47 -8.39 -2.28
CA PRO A 105 -8.59 -7.91 -3.36
C PRO A 105 -8.19 -6.45 -3.15
N PHE A 106 -7.12 -6.03 -3.84
CA PHE A 106 -6.69 -4.64 -3.86
C PHE A 106 -7.68 -3.77 -4.65
N GLU A 107 -8.21 -2.74 -3.99
CA GLU A 107 -9.06 -1.72 -4.60
C GLU A 107 -8.42 -0.34 -4.46
N TYR A 108 -8.21 0.33 -5.59
CA TYR A 108 -7.68 1.67 -5.63
C TYR A 108 -8.74 2.71 -5.22
N SER A 109 -8.39 3.57 -4.27
CA SER A 109 -9.20 4.72 -3.89
C SER A 109 -8.60 6.01 -4.46
N HIS A 110 -9.26 6.62 -5.44
CA HIS A 110 -8.78 7.88 -6.03
C HIS A 110 -8.98 9.05 -5.07
N GLN A 111 -7.89 9.72 -4.70
CA GLN A 111 -7.92 10.85 -3.74
C GLN A 111 -7.94 12.22 -4.43
N GLY A 112 -8.11 12.26 -5.75
CA GLY A 112 -8.00 13.47 -6.56
C GLY A 112 -6.64 13.66 -7.21
N SER A 113 -6.51 14.75 -7.95
CA SER A 113 -5.30 15.17 -8.67
C SER A 113 -5.01 16.65 -8.40
N LEU A 114 -3.72 17.02 -8.35
CA LEU A 114 -3.33 18.42 -8.25
C LEU A 114 -2.19 18.74 -9.22
N ALA A 115 -2.25 19.92 -9.81
CA ALA A 115 -1.22 20.42 -10.73
C ALA A 115 -0.87 21.88 -10.44
N TYR A 116 0.43 22.17 -10.34
CA TYR A 116 0.92 23.54 -10.33
C TYR A 116 0.94 24.09 -11.76
N ILE A 117 0.35 25.27 -11.98
CA ILE A 117 0.18 25.87 -13.32
C ILE A 117 1.04 27.11 -13.56
N GLY A 118 1.96 27.42 -12.64
CA GLY A 118 2.78 28.64 -12.73
C GLY A 118 2.19 29.83 -11.98
N SER A 119 2.98 30.89 -11.86
CA SER A 119 2.58 32.17 -11.26
C SER A 119 1.87 32.06 -9.90
N GLU A 120 2.36 31.17 -9.03
CA GLU A 120 1.75 30.92 -7.71
C GLU A 120 0.26 30.53 -7.77
N LYS A 121 -0.10 29.80 -8.82
CA LYS A 121 -1.44 29.22 -9.01
C LYS A 121 -1.33 27.71 -9.18
N ALA A 122 -2.32 27.01 -8.66
CA ALA A 122 -2.48 25.58 -8.86
C ALA A 122 -3.94 25.28 -9.21
N VAL A 123 -4.17 24.11 -9.78
CA VAL A 123 -5.48 23.50 -9.95
C VAL A 123 -5.53 22.21 -9.14
N ALA A 124 -6.69 21.91 -8.58
CA ALA A 124 -6.95 20.67 -7.86
C ALA A 124 -8.30 20.15 -8.30
N ASP A 125 -8.38 18.86 -8.55
CA ASP A 125 -9.61 18.12 -8.78
C ASP A 125 -9.72 17.07 -7.67
N ILE A 126 -10.66 17.24 -6.76
CA ILE A 126 -10.80 16.40 -5.57
C ILE A 126 -12.16 15.71 -5.64
N SER A 127 -12.15 14.38 -5.54
CA SER A 127 -13.36 13.59 -5.37
C SER A 127 -13.85 13.74 -3.93
N TRP A 128 -15.01 14.39 -3.74
CA TRP A 128 -15.62 14.60 -2.42
C TRP A 128 -17.09 14.19 -2.44
N LEU A 129 -17.49 13.31 -1.52
CA LEU A 129 -18.83 12.72 -1.44
C LEU A 129 -19.21 11.97 -2.73
N THR A 130 -20.03 12.58 -3.58
CA THR A 130 -20.60 12.00 -4.80
C THR A 130 -20.21 12.77 -6.06
N GLY A 131 -19.34 13.78 -5.94
CA GLY A 131 -18.94 14.63 -7.04
C GLY A 131 -17.45 14.96 -7.04
N ASN A 132 -17.00 15.53 -8.17
CA ASN A 132 -15.66 16.06 -8.33
C ASN A 132 -15.71 17.59 -8.19
N ILE A 133 -14.91 18.13 -7.27
CA ILE A 133 -14.77 19.57 -7.07
C ILE A 133 -13.44 19.99 -7.67
N ALA A 134 -13.52 20.69 -8.81
CA ALA A 134 -12.38 21.35 -9.43
C ALA A 134 -12.24 22.78 -8.88
N THR A 135 -11.06 23.12 -8.39
CA THR A 135 -10.72 24.46 -7.89
C THR A 135 -9.39 24.92 -8.47
N GLY A 136 -9.21 26.23 -8.62
CA GLY A 136 -7.99 26.81 -9.16
C GLY A 136 -7.69 28.20 -8.63
N GLY A 137 -6.40 28.54 -8.60
CA GLY A 137 -5.92 29.87 -8.24
C GLY A 137 -4.90 29.84 -7.10
N THR A 138 -4.72 30.99 -6.45
CA THR A 138 -3.68 31.20 -5.43
C THR A 138 -4.02 30.50 -4.11
N VAL A 139 -5.31 30.42 -3.74
CA VAL A 139 -5.74 29.64 -2.56
C VAL A 139 -5.44 28.16 -2.77
N THR A 140 -5.79 27.62 -3.95
CA THR A 140 -5.47 26.25 -4.35
C THR A 140 -3.97 25.98 -4.38
N TYR A 141 -3.15 26.98 -4.71
CA TYR A 141 -1.69 26.87 -4.64
C TYR A 141 -1.15 26.68 -3.22
N PHE A 142 -1.68 27.41 -2.23
CA PHE A 142 -1.30 27.18 -0.82
C PHE A 142 -1.76 25.80 -0.34
N PHE A 143 -2.95 25.36 -0.74
CA PHE A 143 -3.42 24.00 -0.50
C PHE A 143 -2.49 22.96 -1.12
N TRP A 144 -2.12 23.12 -2.40
CA TRP A 144 -1.16 22.26 -3.10
C TRP A 144 0.17 22.16 -2.35
N ARG A 145 0.73 23.30 -1.91
CA ARG A 145 1.97 23.32 -1.11
C ARG A 145 1.83 22.55 0.20
N SER A 146 0.72 22.73 0.89
CA SER A 146 0.44 22.03 2.15
C SER A 146 0.32 20.52 1.93
N ALA A 147 -0.42 20.09 0.91
CA ALA A 147 -0.59 18.69 0.55
C ALA A 147 0.75 18.01 0.20
N TYR A 148 1.59 18.65 -0.62
CA TYR A 148 2.90 18.07 -0.98
C TYR A 148 3.86 17.98 0.22
N LEU A 149 3.82 18.95 1.13
CA LEU A 149 4.59 18.86 2.38
C LEU A 149 4.09 17.72 3.28
N SER A 150 2.77 17.51 3.38
CA SER A 150 2.25 16.40 4.20
C SER A 150 2.59 15.03 3.60
N MET A 151 2.56 14.91 2.27
CA MET A 151 2.88 13.69 1.51
C MET A 151 4.37 13.28 1.57
N CYS A 152 5.29 14.19 1.89
CA CYS A 152 6.70 13.85 2.07
C CYS A 152 6.88 12.84 3.20
N PHE A 153 7.58 11.72 2.97
CA PHE A 153 7.71 10.64 3.95
C PHE A 153 8.49 11.00 5.23
N SER A 154 9.47 11.90 5.16
CA SER A 154 10.38 12.23 6.27
C SER A 154 10.28 13.68 6.70
N THR A 155 10.37 13.92 8.01
CA THR A 155 10.47 15.28 8.60
C THR A 155 11.66 16.06 8.05
N ARG A 156 12.80 15.39 7.82
CA ARG A 156 13.97 16.01 7.18
C ARG A 156 13.62 16.53 5.79
N ASN A 157 12.98 15.69 4.96
CA ASN A 157 12.59 16.09 3.60
C ASN A 157 11.58 17.25 3.64
N ARG A 158 10.62 17.21 4.56
CA ARG A 158 9.64 18.30 4.75
C ARG A 158 10.32 19.63 5.07
N VAL A 159 11.28 19.62 6.01
CA VAL A 159 12.02 20.84 6.39
C VAL A 159 12.89 21.33 5.23
N LEU A 160 13.58 20.43 4.52
CA LEU A 160 14.39 20.80 3.35
C LEU A 160 13.55 21.47 2.26
N VAL A 161 12.41 20.86 1.89
CA VAL A 161 11.49 21.44 0.89
C VAL A 161 10.97 22.81 1.33
N LEU A 162 10.64 22.97 2.61
CA LEU A 162 10.17 24.24 3.15
C LEU A 162 11.26 25.31 3.10
N LEU A 163 12.49 24.98 3.49
CA LEU A 163 13.64 25.89 3.40
C LEU A 163 13.97 26.25 1.96
N ASP A 164 13.89 25.29 1.02
CA ASP A 164 14.09 25.54 -0.41
C ASP A 164 13.04 26.50 -0.97
N TRP A 165 11.78 26.36 -0.57
CA TRP A 165 10.73 27.31 -0.96
C TRP A 165 10.94 28.71 -0.39
N ILE A 166 11.42 28.83 0.85
CA ILE A 166 11.78 30.12 1.46
C ILE A 166 12.96 30.73 0.71
N LYS A 167 14.05 29.97 0.53
CA LYS A 167 15.26 30.40 -0.19
C LYS A 167 14.93 30.87 -1.60
N ALA A 168 14.14 30.10 -2.33
CA ALA A 168 13.73 30.44 -3.69
C ALA A 168 12.88 31.72 -3.76
N LYS A 169 12.11 32.01 -2.69
CA LYS A 169 11.29 33.23 -2.60
C LYS A 169 12.13 34.46 -2.21
N THR A 170 13.12 34.31 -1.34
CA THR A 170 13.95 35.43 -0.85
C THR A 170 15.11 35.77 -1.77
N PHE A 171 15.73 34.76 -2.39
CA PHE A 171 16.96 34.91 -3.20
C PHE A 171 16.77 34.56 -4.67
N GLY A 172 15.58 34.12 -5.08
CA GLY A 172 15.35 33.58 -6.42
C GLY A 172 15.81 32.13 -6.55
N ARG A 173 15.50 31.51 -7.70
CA ARG A 173 15.95 30.14 -7.99
C ARG A 173 17.43 30.16 -8.35
N ASP A 174 18.18 29.23 -7.77
CA ASP A 174 19.54 28.96 -8.20
C ASP A 174 19.49 28.28 -9.58
N VAL A 175 20.17 28.87 -10.56
CA VAL A 175 20.22 28.40 -11.96
C VAL A 175 21.66 28.20 -12.42
N SER A 176 22.63 28.26 -11.48
CA SER A 176 24.03 27.99 -11.79
C SER A 176 24.16 26.58 -12.37
N ARG A 177 24.86 26.47 -13.50
CA ARG A 177 25.22 25.21 -14.15
C ARG A 177 26.73 25.08 -13.98
N GLU A 178 27.18 23.97 -13.41
CA GLU A 178 28.60 23.57 -13.43
C GLU A 178 29.08 23.33 -14.87
#